data_AF-A0A9E4R2K0-F1
#
_entry.id   AF-A0A9E4R2K0-F1
#
_cell.length_a   1.000
_cell.length_b   1.000
_cell.length_c   1.000
_cell.angle_alpha   90.00
_cell.angle_beta   90.00
_cell.angle_gamma   90.00
#
_symmetry.space_group_name_H-M   'P 1'
#
loop_
_entity.id
_entity.type
_entity.pdbx_description
1 polymer ?
#
loop_
_entity_poly.entity_id
_entity_poly.type
_entity_poly.pdbx_seq_one_letter_code
_entity_poly.pdbx_strand_id
1 'polypeptide(L)'
;MTQELIELDACQRCGGAILDYLSPITDSPMCITCGWRRVIVPADVLAEVEAHLGKNFMEDRYTHKQIGTGKPPLSGWEREKRRRERVRREKEDQQLAVS
;
A
#
# COMPACT_ATOMS: atom_id res chain seq x y z
N MET A 1 14.37 37.59 -17.81
CA MET A 1 13.13 36.88 -18.21
C MET A 1 13.55 35.60 -18.88
N THR A 2 13.77 34.55 -18.10
CA THR A 2 14.10 33.20 -18.62
C THR A 2 12.80 32.61 -19.17
N GLN A 3 12.68 32.56 -20.49
CA GLN A 3 11.59 31.84 -21.15
C GLN A 3 11.74 30.35 -20.79
N GLU A 4 10.73 29.81 -20.11
CA GLU A 4 10.56 28.37 -19.94
C GLU A 4 10.21 27.80 -21.32
N LEU A 5 11.12 27.02 -21.90
CA LEU A 5 10.92 26.33 -23.17
C LEU A 5 10.16 25.04 -22.88
N ILE A 6 8.88 24.97 -23.24
CA ILE A 6 8.07 23.75 -23.14
C ILE A 6 8.20 23.02 -24.48
N GLU A 7 8.92 21.90 -24.50
CA GLU A 7 8.97 21.01 -25.67
C GLU A 7 7.70 20.14 -25.70
N LEU A 8 6.88 20.31 -26.75
CA LEU A 8 5.63 19.57 -26.93
C LEU A 8 5.85 18.36 -27.81
N ASP A 9 6.33 17.27 -27.22
CA ASP A 9 6.33 15.96 -27.86
C ASP A 9 4.92 15.34 -27.87
N ALA A 10 4.63 14.51 -28.88
CA ALA A 10 3.39 13.78 -28.98
C ALA A 10 3.46 12.43 -28.24
N CYS A 11 2.46 12.13 -27.42
CA CYS A 11 2.36 10.88 -26.68
C CYS A 11 2.24 9.67 -27.62
N GLN A 12 3.12 8.68 -27.46
CA GLN A 12 3.12 7.44 -28.26
C GLN A 12 1.88 6.56 -28.04
N ARG A 13 1.09 6.77 -26.97
CA ARG A 13 -0.13 5.99 -26.71
C ARG A 13 -1.39 6.64 -27.28
N CYS A 14 -1.48 7.96 -27.30
CA CYS A 14 -2.73 8.66 -27.63
C CYS A 14 -2.57 9.90 -28.51
N GLY A 15 -1.34 10.26 -28.91
CA GLY A 15 -1.04 11.49 -29.65
C GLY A 15 -1.20 12.79 -28.86
N GLY A 16 -1.58 12.72 -27.58
CA GLY A 16 -1.77 13.89 -26.72
C GLY A 16 -0.46 14.59 -26.32
N ALA A 17 -0.57 15.80 -25.80
CA ALA A 17 0.58 16.60 -25.39
C ALA A 17 1.35 15.94 -24.24
N ILE A 18 2.68 15.87 -24.38
CA ILE A 18 3.61 15.53 -23.31
C ILE A 18 4.09 16.83 -22.66
N LEU A 19 4.17 16.80 -21.34
CA LEU A 19 4.75 17.86 -20.54
C LEU A 19 6.05 17.35 -19.94
N ASP A 20 7.17 17.97 -20.31
CA ASP A 20 8.50 17.71 -19.78
C ASP A 20 8.90 18.85 -18.84
N TYR A 21 9.18 18.51 -17.58
CA TYR A 21 9.62 19.49 -16.59
C TYR A 21 11.15 19.54 -16.62
N LEU A 22 11.72 20.61 -17.20
CA LEU A 22 13.18 20.79 -17.28
C LEU A 22 13.86 20.87 -15.89
N SER A 23 13.10 21.04 -14.80
CA SER A 23 13.63 20.98 -13.43
C SER A 23 12.54 20.69 -12.40
N PRO A 24 12.74 19.75 -11.45
CA PRO A 24 13.89 18.84 -11.35
C PRO A 24 13.84 17.73 -12.40
N ILE A 25 15.01 17.36 -12.93
CA ILE A 25 15.25 16.27 -13.92
C ILE A 25 14.70 14.90 -13.46
N THR A 26 14.28 14.79 -12.20
CA THR A 26 13.66 13.59 -11.63
C THR A 26 12.26 13.32 -12.16
N ASP A 27 11.55 14.34 -12.65
CA ASP A 27 10.21 14.15 -13.19
C ASP A 27 10.27 13.72 -14.65
N SER A 28 9.97 12.43 -14.88
CA SER A 28 9.83 11.88 -16.23
C SER A 28 8.69 12.59 -16.99
N PRO A 29 8.89 12.90 -18.30
CA PRO A 29 7.86 13.51 -19.15
C PRO A 29 6.54 12.75 -19.07
N MET A 30 5.44 13.47 -18.86
CA MET A 30 4.11 12.88 -18.71
C MET A 30 3.14 13.40 -19.77
N CYS A 31 2.37 12.52 -20.38
CA CYS A 31 1.21 12.90 -21.17
C CYS A 31 0.07 13.38 -20.28
N ILE A 32 -0.40 14.60 -20.50
CA ILE A 32 -1.52 15.21 -19.77
C ILE A 32 -2.83 14.44 -20.02
N THR A 33 -3.00 13.87 -21.21
CA THR A 33 -4.25 13.25 -21.63
C THR A 33 -4.45 11.85 -21.06
N CYS A 34 -3.41 11.00 -21.07
CA CYS A 34 -3.53 9.59 -20.70
C CYS A 34 -2.62 9.15 -19.55
N GLY A 35 -1.84 10.07 -18.97
CA GLY A 35 -0.93 9.80 -17.86
C GLY A 35 0.28 8.93 -18.23
N TRP A 36 0.50 8.65 -19.52
CA TRP A 36 1.70 7.92 -19.96
C TRP A 36 2.96 8.68 -19.57
N ARG A 37 3.96 7.97 -19.04
CA ARG A 37 5.27 8.52 -18.72
C ARG A 37 6.35 7.82 -19.52
N ARG A 38 7.41 8.54 -19.84
CA ARG A 38 8.60 7.95 -20.45
C ARG A 38 9.34 7.12 -19.39
N VAL A 39 9.33 5.80 -19.55
CA VAL A 39 10.09 4.91 -18.66
C VAL A 39 11.54 4.89 -19.14
N ILE A 40 12.44 5.47 -18.34
CA ILE A 40 13.89 5.31 -18.51
C ILE A 40 14.31 4.23 -17.51
N VAL A 41 14.60 3.03 -18.00
CA VAL A 41 15.09 1.95 -17.15
C VAL A 41 16.63 2.01 -17.14
N PRO A 42 17.26 2.10 -15.96
CA PRO A 42 18.71 2.00 -15.83
C PRO A 42 19.25 0.69 -16.42
N ALA A 43 20.47 0.75 -16.98
CA ALA A 43 21.06 -0.39 -17.70
C ALA A 43 21.36 -1.60 -16.79
N ASP A 44 21.70 -1.33 -15.53
CA ASP A 44 21.87 -2.34 -14.48
C ASP A 44 20.55 -3.07 -14.17
N VAL A 45 19.44 -2.34 -14.07
CA VAL A 45 18.11 -2.92 -13.87
C VAL A 45 17.69 -3.75 -15.09
N LEU A 46 17.94 -3.27 -16.31
CA LEU A 46 17.66 -4.05 -17.53
C LEU A 46 18.46 -5.36 -17.55
N ALA A 47 19.75 -5.32 -17.21
CA ALA A 47 20.59 -6.50 -17.14
C ALA A 47 20.09 -7.51 -16.10
N GLU A 48 19.61 -7.05 -14.94
CA GLU A 48 19.02 -7.92 -13.93
C GLU A 48 17.71 -8.56 -14.42
N VAL A 49 16.83 -7.77 -15.06
CA VAL A 49 15.57 -8.28 -15.64
C VAL A 49 15.85 -9.31 -16.71
N GLU A 50 16.75 -9.03 -17.66
CA GLU A 50 17.15 -9.96 -18.72
C GLU A 50 17.77 -11.23 -18.15
N ALA A 51 18.59 -11.12 -17.11
CA ALA A 51 19.16 -12.27 -16.42
C ALA A 51 18.09 -13.13 -15.74
N HIS A 52 16.91 -12.59 -15.40
CA HIS A 52 15.83 -13.31 -14.74
C HIS A 52 14.69 -13.74 -15.68
N LEU A 53 14.61 -13.20 -16.89
CA LEU A 53 13.63 -13.61 -17.90
C LEU A 53 13.79 -15.10 -18.24
N GLY A 54 12.67 -15.85 -18.15
CA GLY A 54 12.64 -17.28 -18.47
C GLY A 54 13.10 -18.21 -17.35
N LYS A 55 13.55 -17.69 -16.20
CA LYS A 55 13.77 -18.51 -15.01
C LYS A 55 12.43 -18.87 -14.37
N ASN A 56 12.25 -20.13 -13.97
CA ASN A 56 11.10 -20.55 -13.17
C ASN A 56 11.19 -19.86 -11.81
N PHE A 57 10.38 -18.82 -11.60
CA PHE A 57 10.22 -18.18 -10.31
C PHE A 57 9.44 -19.12 -9.38
N MET A 58 10.14 -20.10 -8.80
CA MET A 58 9.65 -20.80 -7.64
C MET A 58 10.24 -20.11 -6.42
N GLU A 59 9.66 -18.95 -6.08
CA GLU A 59 9.72 -18.49 -4.69
C GLU A 59 9.13 -19.62 -3.85
N ASP A 60 9.94 -20.15 -2.94
CA ASP A 60 9.55 -21.20 -2.01
C ASP A 60 8.11 -21.01 -1.58
N ARG A 61 7.29 -22.01 -1.93
CA ARG A 61 5.87 -22.11 -1.59
C ARG A 61 5.64 -21.40 -0.27
N TYR A 62 4.92 -20.28 -0.36
CA TYR A 62 4.38 -19.53 0.75
C TYR A 62 3.78 -20.52 1.75
N THR A 63 4.58 -20.94 2.72
CA THR A 63 4.09 -21.72 3.84
C THR A 63 3.38 -20.67 4.66
N HIS A 64 2.08 -20.54 4.46
CA HIS A 64 1.19 -19.98 5.46
C HIS A 64 1.36 -20.82 6.72
N LYS A 65 2.44 -20.61 7.47
CA LYS A 65 2.49 -20.95 8.88
C LYS A 65 1.30 -20.22 9.46
N GLN A 66 0.32 -21.00 9.89
CA GLN A 66 -0.97 -20.58 10.37
C GLN A 66 -0.86 -19.22 11.05
N ILE A 67 -1.49 -18.21 10.45
CA ILE A 67 -1.70 -16.91 11.11
C ILE A 67 -2.31 -17.27 12.46
N GLY A 68 -1.58 -16.95 13.53
CA GLY A 68 -1.92 -17.38 14.89
C GLY A 68 -3.40 -17.19 15.11
N THR A 69 -4.13 -18.30 15.30
CA THR A 69 -5.51 -18.23 15.71
C THR A 69 -5.51 -17.37 16.97
N GLY A 70 -6.24 -16.25 16.93
CA GLY A 70 -6.26 -15.30 18.05
C GLY A 70 -6.66 -15.97 19.35
N LYS A 71 -6.75 -15.20 20.44
CA LYS A 71 -7.14 -15.74 21.75
C LYS A 71 -8.34 -16.68 21.59
N PRO A 72 -8.27 -17.92 22.11
CA PRO A 72 -9.35 -18.88 21.96
C PRO A 72 -10.65 -18.27 22.49
N PRO A 73 -11.80 -18.60 21.88
CA PRO A 73 -13.07 -18.09 22.35
C PRO A 73 -13.25 -18.46 23.81
N LEU A 74 -13.71 -17.50 24.63
CA LEU A 74 -13.97 -17.73 26.04
C LEU A 74 -14.92 -18.92 26.21
N SER A 75 -14.58 -19.81 27.14
CA SER A 75 -15.47 -20.87 27.60
C SER A 75 -16.78 -20.28 28.13
N GLY A 76 -17.84 -21.10 28.17
CA GLY A 76 -19.13 -20.67 28.71
C GLY A 76 -19.03 -20.13 30.13
N TRP A 77 -18.17 -20.74 30.95
CA TRP A 77 -17.93 -20.32 32.33
C TRP A 77 -17.17 -18.99 32.44
N GLU A 78 -16.19 -18.73 31.58
CA GLU A 78 -15.49 -17.45 31.55
C GLU A 78 -16.41 -16.29 31.12
N ARG A 79 -17.36 -16.57 30.20
CA ARG A 79 -18.40 -15.60 29.83
C ARG A 79 -19.33 -15.30 31.01
N GLU A 80 -19.73 -16.33 31.74
CA GLU A 80 -20.56 -16.22 32.95
C GLU A 80 -19.87 -15.35 34.01
N LYS A 81 -18.59 -15.62 34.29
CA LYS A 81 -17.79 -14.88 35.26
C LYS A 81 -17.72 -13.39 34.92
N ARG A 82 -17.40 -13.06 33.65
CA ARG A 82 -17.37 -11.67 33.17
C ARG A 82 -18.72 -10.98 33.27
N ARG A 83 -19.83 -11.70 33.05
CA ARG A 83 -21.18 -11.12 33.19
C ARG A 83 -21.46 -10.74 34.63
N ARG A 84 -21.10 -11.61 35.59
CA ARG A 84 -21.27 -11.34 37.02
C ARG A 84 -20.39 -10.18 37.50
N GLU A 85 -19.16 -10.09 37.00
CA GLU A 85 -18.29 -8.95 37.30
C GLU A 85 -18.85 -7.62 36.79
N ARG A 86 -19.45 -7.59 35.59
CA ARG A 86 -20.14 -6.38 35.09
C ARG A 86 -21.29 -5.96 35.97
N VAL A 87 -22.17 -6.90 36.33
CA VAL A 87 -23.30 -6.62 37.23
C VAL A 87 -22.82 -6.13 38.60
N ARG A 88 -21.73 -6.69 39.12
CA ARG A 88 -21.13 -6.22 40.37
C ARG A 88 -20.63 -4.79 40.25
N ARG A 89 -19.88 -4.47 39.19
CA ARG A 89 -19.38 -3.10 38.94
C ARG A 89 -20.53 -2.11 38.75
N GLU A 90 -21.55 -2.46 37.99
CA GLU A 90 -22.74 -1.61 37.80
C GLU A 90 -23.45 -1.31 39.14
N LYS A 91 -23.51 -2.29 40.05
CA LYS A 91 -24.05 -2.09 41.40
C LYS A 91 -23.15 -1.21 42.27
N GLU A 92 -21.83 -1.40 42.20
CA GLU A 92 -20.84 -0.57 42.90
C GLU A 92 -20.93 0.89 42.41
N ASP A 93 -20.99 1.10 41.10
CA ASP A 93 -21.14 2.42 40.47
C ASP A 93 -22.48 3.07 40.84
N GLN A 94 -23.58 2.30 40.89
CA GLN A 94 -24.88 2.81 41.35
C GLN A 94 -24.87 3.20 42.84
N GLN A 95 -24.19 2.45 43.70
CA GLN A 95 -24.07 2.78 45.12
C GLN A 95 -23.22 4.04 45.35
N LEU A 96 -22.15 4.21 44.55
CA LEU A 96 -21.33 5.43 44.56
C LEU A 96 -22.08 6.64 44.01
N ALA A 97 -22.97 6.47 43.04
CA ALA A 97 -23.76 7.57 42.48
C ALA A 97 -24.91 8.04 43.38
N VAL A 98 -25.33 7.21 44.34
CA VAL A 98 -26.42 7.49 45.30
C VAL A 98 -25.88 8.01 46.65
N SER A 99 -24.58 7.86 46.90
CA SER A 99 -23.89 8.40 48.09
C SER A 99 -23.40 9.82 47.86
#